data_AF-C7G004-F1
#
_entry.id   AF-C7G004-F1
#
_cell.length_a   1.000
_cell.length_b   1.000
_cell.length_c   1.000
_cell.angle_alpha   90.00
_cell.angle_beta   90.00
_cell.angle_gamma   90.00
#
_symmetry.space_group_name_H-M   'P 1'
#
loop_
_entity.id
_entity.type
_entity.pdbx_description
1 polymer ?
#
loop_
_entity_poly.entity_id
_entity_poly.type
_entity_poly.pdbx_seq_one_letter_code
_entity_poly.pdbx_strand_id
1 'polypeptide(L)'
;MAKIIKPPTQEEMRDLTSLLSSGEPYEILGCDPDSTQKEITKRYRDLARKHHPDKQQHNGNNKNDGGDMMTKINNAYKLLSNERFKEVYDVYLLQEMMMDGDGSGSGGVDFDTDRIYREARFKNILLTSLGLLFNTFSIPFRTIAVVIQSNPTIIKPMTVLKSMTKGHGFFKGLFRGTAFLLSSSVLELIREKSIETSFKYIDNLIIPSSSSSDSGSGSGGSKKLQILKSFINIFTKAILNFPIRMIGNILILSPPGYGVFRVIKDVILRYDQATTGNIIMSVSNGRAPPIQWKNLFYSLGYSLAIVYSKKLIIKGLKVIDIHVYEGSIKDPNSKLYRYSNYLLSKTLFRVALQTILVNPFDVLHSQYPRILLDSWLNGSIPVPVAQNPISLAIDIYRSNNNSITKFFNGVIPLFFCKIFEDFCEQCDVSDIDDYEDDDIYA
;
A
#
# COMPACT_ATOMS: atom_id res chain seq x y z
N MET A 1 16.81 0.14 -0.99
CA MET A 1 15.88 -0.52 -0.05
C MET A 1 15.95 -2.00 -0.35
N ALA A 2 16.04 -2.88 0.65
CA ALA A 2 15.96 -4.32 0.41
C ALA A 2 14.55 -4.62 -0.13
N LYS A 3 14.46 -5.15 -1.35
CA LYS A 3 13.19 -5.52 -1.97
C LYS A 3 12.71 -6.78 -1.24
N ILE A 4 11.69 -6.65 -0.39
CA ILE A 4 11.16 -7.76 0.41
C ILE A 4 10.19 -8.55 -0.45
N ILE A 5 10.67 -9.66 -1.00
CA ILE A 5 9.99 -10.42 -2.05
C ILE A 5 9.03 -11.44 -1.47
N LYS A 6 7.85 -11.58 -2.09
CA LYS A 6 6.86 -12.60 -1.71
C LYS A 6 7.48 -14.00 -1.65
N PRO A 7 7.20 -14.80 -0.60
CA PRO A 7 7.76 -16.14 -0.51
C PRO A 7 7.32 -16.96 -1.73
N PRO A 8 8.22 -17.75 -2.33
CA PRO A 8 7.86 -18.61 -3.44
C PRO A 8 6.84 -19.66 -2.99
N THR A 9 5.90 -20.02 -3.86
CA THR A 9 4.98 -21.13 -3.58
C THR A 9 5.73 -22.46 -3.61
N GLN A 10 5.17 -23.51 -3.02
CA GLN A 10 5.78 -24.85 -3.12
C GLN A 10 5.89 -25.33 -4.57
N GLU A 11 4.94 -24.95 -5.43
CA GLU A 11 4.96 -25.26 -6.85
C GLU A 11 6.07 -24.47 -7.56
N GLU A 12 6.17 -23.16 -7.31
CA GLU A 12 7.26 -22.33 -7.83
C GLU A 12 8.64 -22.85 -7.41
N MET A 13 8.81 -23.26 -6.14
CA MET A 13 10.06 -23.84 -5.65
C MET A 13 10.39 -25.15 -6.34
N ARG A 14 9.40 -26.02 -6.55
CA ARG A 14 9.59 -27.29 -7.24
C ARG A 14 10.00 -27.09 -8.69
N ASP A 15 9.35 -26.16 -9.39
CA ASP A 15 9.69 -25.81 -10.77
C ASP A 15 11.09 -25.22 -10.86
N LEU A 16 11.45 -24.29 -9.96
CA LEU A 16 12.80 -23.73 -9.86
C LEU A 16 13.84 -24.82 -9.64
N THR A 17 13.60 -25.74 -8.71
CA THR A 17 14.50 -26.88 -8.43
C THR A 17 14.72 -27.72 -9.68
N SER A 18 13.64 -28.00 -10.43
CA SER A 18 13.72 -28.78 -11.66
C SER A 18 14.58 -28.08 -12.72
N LEU A 19 14.48 -26.75 -12.85
CA LEU A 19 15.28 -25.97 -13.79
C LEU A 19 16.76 -25.90 -13.36
N LEU A 20 17.01 -25.76 -12.06
CA LEU A 20 18.36 -25.67 -11.48
C LEU A 20 19.14 -26.99 -11.51
N SER A 21 18.46 -28.13 -11.64
CA SER A 21 19.13 -29.43 -11.82
C SER A 21 20.12 -29.46 -12.99
N SER A 22 19.95 -28.56 -13.96
CA SER A 22 20.79 -28.45 -15.16
C SER A 22 22.07 -27.62 -14.98
N GLY A 23 22.23 -26.95 -13.83
CA GLY A 23 23.40 -26.15 -13.45
C GLY A 23 23.05 -24.68 -13.15
N GLU A 24 24.07 -23.87 -12.85
CA GLU A 24 23.90 -22.45 -12.51
C GLU A 24 23.50 -21.61 -13.74
N PRO A 25 22.34 -20.92 -13.72
CA PRO A 25 21.77 -20.29 -14.90
C PRO A 25 22.59 -19.10 -15.42
N TYR A 26 23.18 -18.31 -14.52
CA TYR A 26 24.06 -17.18 -14.91
C TYR A 26 25.35 -17.66 -15.55
N GLU A 27 25.95 -18.72 -15.02
CA GLU A 27 27.17 -19.31 -15.57
C GLU A 27 26.89 -19.95 -16.95
N ILE A 28 25.78 -20.69 -17.09
CA ILE A 28 25.38 -21.32 -18.36
C ILE A 28 25.15 -20.28 -19.47
N LEU A 29 24.46 -19.17 -19.16
CA LEU A 29 24.22 -18.12 -20.15
C LEU A 29 25.39 -17.14 -20.32
N GLY A 30 26.37 -17.17 -19.40
CA GLY A 30 27.49 -16.24 -19.37
C GLY A 30 27.02 -14.79 -19.21
N CYS A 31 26.06 -14.56 -18.31
CA CYS A 31 25.51 -13.25 -17.99
C CYS A 31 25.66 -12.95 -16.49
N ASP A 32 25.84 -11.67 -16.18
CA ASP A 32 25.95 -11.17 -14.81
C ASP A 32 24.56 -11.18 -14.13
N PRO A 33 24.44 -11.40 -12.81
CA PRO A 33 23.19 -11.20 -12.06
C PRO A 33 22.47 -9.88 -12.37
N ASP A 34 23.22 -8.81 -12.60
CA ASP A 34 22.69 -7.48 -12.94
C ASP A 34 22.24 -7.33 -14.40
N SER A 35 22.34 -8.40 -15.21
CA SER A 35 21.96 -8.36 -16.63
C SER A 35 20.48 -8.06 -16.82
N THR A 36 20.19 -7.19 -17.79
CA THR A 36 18.81 -6.85 -18.18
C THR A 36 18.14 -7.99 -18.95
N GLN A 37 16.81 -8.01 -18.96
CA GLN A 37 16.04 -9.03 -19.67
C GLN A 37 16.38 -9.11 -21.17
N LYS A 38 16.73 -7.97 -21.78
CA LYS A 38 17.19 -7.87 -23.17
C LYS A 38 18.54 -8.55 -23.38
N GLU A 39 19.46 -8.39 -22.44
CA GLU A 39 20.79 -9.03 -22.49
C GLU A 39 20.70 -10.53 -22.30
N ILE A 40 19.90 -11.00 -21.34
CA ILE A 40 19.64 -12.42 -21.11
C ILE A 40 19.09 -13.08 -22.38
N THR A 41 18.10 -12.44 -23.02
CA THR A 41 17.51 -12.92 -24.28
C THR A 41 18.52 -12.94 -25.42
N LYS A 42 19.39 -11.93 -25.51
CA LYS A 42 20.44 -11.87 -26.53
C LYS A 42 21.45 -13.00 -26.34
N ARG A 43 21.94 -13.21 -25.11
CA ARG A 43 22.89 -14.27 -24.77
C ARG A 43 22.33 -15.65 -25.07
N TYR A 44 21.07 -15.89 -24.71
CA TYR A 44 20.36 -17.12 -25.06
C TYR A 44 20.35 -17.36 -26.59
N ARG A 45 19.98 -16.35 -27.41
CA ARG A 45 19.96 -16.49 -28.87
C ARG A 45 21.33 -16.81 -29.45
N ASP A 46 22.38 -16.17 -28.93
CA ASP A 46 23.76 -16.40 -29.38
C ASP A 46 24.23 -17.83 -29.05
N LEU A 47 23.92 -18.33 -27.84
CA LEU A 47 24.25 -19.69 -27.41
C LEU A 47 23.42 -20.75 -28.13
N ALA A 48 22.10 -20.54 -28.25
CA ALA A 48 21.21 -21.41 -29.00
C ALA A 48 21.64 -21.57 -30.46
N ARG A 49 22.12 -20.50 -31.10
CA ARG A 49 22.63 -20.54 -32.48
C ARG A 49 23.96 -21.29 -32.61
N LYS A 50 24.77 -21.36 -31.55
CA LYS A 50 26.04 -22.11 -31.51
C LYS A 50 25.83 -23.59 -31.20
N HIS A 51 24.90 -23.90 -30.31
CA HIS A 51 24.59 -25.25 -29.84
C HIS A 51 23.37 -25.89 -30.52
N HIS A 52 22.86 -25.29 -31.61
CA HIS A 52 21.74 -25.84 -32.35
C HIS A 52 22.11 -27.24 -32.90
N PRO A 53 21.26 -28.27 -32.72
CA PRO A 53 21.59 -29.64 -33.10
C PRO A 53 21.93 -29.78 -34.58
N ASP A 54 21.30 -28.96 -35.44
CA ASP A 54 21.56 -28.91 -36.88
C ASP A 54 23.02 -28.55 -37.24
N LYS A 55 23.64 -27.64 -36.48
CA LYS A 55 25.05 -27.26 -36.72
C LYS A 55 26.05 -28.26 -36.16
N GLN A 56 25.64 -29.02 -35.15
CA GLN A 56 26.50 -30.05 -34.55
C GLN A 56 26.45 -31.37 -35.31
N GLN A 57 25.45 -31.60 -36.18
CA GLN A 57 25.43 -32.76 -37.07
C GLN A 57 26.55 -32.71 -38.12
N HIS A 58 27.08 -31.53 -38.45
CA HIS A 58 28.12 -31.36 -39.48
C HIS A 58 29.56 -31.45 -38.96
N ASN A 59 29.81 -31.28 -37.66
CA ASN A 59 31.13 -31.41 -37.07
C ASN A 59 31.17 -32.71 -36.27
N GLY A 60 31.88 -33.73 -36.78
CA GLY A 60 31.84 -35.13 -36.32
C GLY A 60 32.30 -35.46 -34.89
N ASN A 61 32.20 -34.54 -33.94
CA ASN A 61 32.53 -34.78 -32.53
C ASN A 61 31.23 -34.81 -31.68
N ASN A 62 30.96 -35.97 -31.09
CA ASN A 62 29.95 -36.27 -30.06
C ASN A 62 28.56 -35.66 -30.25
N LYS A 63 27.68 -36.42 -30.93
CA LYS A 63 26.23 -36.16 -31.00
C LYS A 63 25.53 -36.06 -29.63
N ASN A 64 26.13 -36.59 -28.56
CA ASN A 64 25.54 -36.58 -27.22
C ASN A 64 25.76 -35.27 -26.45
N ASP A 65 26.88 -34.56 -26.64
CA ASP A 65 27.21 -33.38 -25.83
C ASP A 65 26.38 -32.13 -26.22
N GLY A 66 25.87 -32.09 -27.45
CA GLY A 66 25.06 -31.00 -27.98
C GLY A 66 23.66 -30.86 -27.39
N GLY A 67 22.97 -32.01 -27.28
CA GLY A 67 21.61 -32.06 -26.75
C GLY A 67 21.55 -31.66 -25.28
N ASP A 68 22.53 -32.12 -24.51
CA ASP A 68 22.64 -31.81 -23.08
C ASP A 68 22.92 -30.33 -22.86
N MET A 69 23.86 -29.75 -23.61
CA MET A 69 24.17 -28.32 -23.50
C MET A 69 22.99 -27.43 -23.93
N MET A 70 22.29 -27.80 -25.00
CA MET A 70 21.09 -27.07 -25.44
C MET A 70 19.98 -27.11 -24.38
N THR A 71 19.82 -28.25 -23.69
CA THR A 71 18.86 -28.40 -22.60
C THR A 71 19.20 -27.49 -21.42
N LYS A 72 20.49 -27.44 -21.03
CA LYS A 72 20.99 -26.51 -20.00
C LYS A 72 20.70 -25.05 -20.36
N ILE A 73 21.02 -24.65 -21.60
CA ILE A 73 20.76 -23.28 -22.10
C ILE A 73 19.27 -22.94 -22.04
N ASN A 74 18.40 -23.87 -22.45
CA ASN A 74 16.95 -23.67 -22.44
C ASN A 74 16.40 -23.52 -21.01
N ASN A 75 16.87 -24.36 -20.07
CA ASN A 75 16.42 -24.31 -18.68
C ASN A 75 16.90 -23.04 -17.97
N ALA A 76 18.18 -22.67 -18.16
CA ALA A 76 18.73 -21.42 -17.65
C ALA A 76 17.95 -20.20 -18.16
N TYR A 77 17.63 -20.17 -19.46
CA TYR A 77 16.81 -19.12 -20.04
C TYR A 77 15.38 -19.12 -19.49
N LYS A 78 14.72 -20.28 -19.34
CA LYS A 78 13.37 -20.34 -18.75
C LYS A 78 13.31 -19.75 -17.34
N LEU A 79 14.31 -20.03 -16.51
CA LEU A 79 14.39 -19.48 -15.16
C LEU A 79 14.63 -17.97 -15.18
N LEU A 80 15.66 -17.52 -15.90
CA LEU A 80 16.06 -16.11 -15.91
C LEU A 80 15.15 -15.22 -16.75
N SER A 81 14.33 -15.77 -17.63
CA SER A 81 13.39 -14.99 -18.44
C SER A 81 12.04 -14.72 -17.79
N ASN A 82 11.72 -15.48 -16.74
CA ASN A 82 10.57 -15.19 -15.90
C ASN A 82 11.06 -14.34 -14.72
N GLU A 83 10.63 -13.08 -14.66
CA GLU A 83 11.03 -12.12 -13.62
C GLU A 83 10.79 -12.66 -12.21
N ARG A 84 9.68 -13.37 -12.00
CA ARG A 84 9.36 -13.99 -10.70
C ARG A 84 10.37 -15.09 -10.33
N PHE A 85 10.74 -15.93 -11.29
CA PHE A 85 11.73 -16.98 -11.06
C PHE A 85 13.15 -16.44 -10.89
N LYS A 86 13.53 -15.42 -11.69
CA LYS A 86 14.79 -14.70 -11.51
C LYS A 86 14.87 -14.09 -10.11
N GLU A 87 13.84 -13.37 -9.70
CA GLU A 87 13.81 -12.68 -8.41
C GLU A 87 13.88 -13.67 -7.22
N VAL A 88 13.15 -14.78 -7.29
CA VAL A 88 13.23 -15.84 -6.28
C VAL A 88 14.62 -16.48 -6.26
N TYR A 89 15.20 -16.76 -7.44
CA TYR A 89 16.54 -17.31 -7.55
C TYR A 89 17.59 -16.39 -6.92
N ASP A 90 17.61 -15.12 -7.32
CA ASP A 90 18.60 -14.13 -6.88
C ASP A 90 18.55 -13.92 -5.35
N VAL A 91 17.36 -13.92 -4.75
CA VAL A 91 17.21 -13.59 -3.33
C VAL A 91 17.25 -14.80 -2.40
N TYR A 92 16.71 -15.93 -2.81
CA TYR A 92 16.57 -17.09 -1.92
C TYR A 92 17.60 -18.19 -2.18
N LEU A 93 18.04 -18.37 -3.43
CA LEU A 93 18.89 -19.50 -3.83
C LEU A 93 20.34 -19.08 -4.06
N LEU A 94 20.57 -17.97 -4.75
CA LEU A 94 21.92 -17.45 -5.01
C LEU A 94 22.62 -17.05 -3.71
N GLN A 95 21.88 -16.44 -2.78
CA GLN A 95 22.43 -16.09 -1.47
C GLN A 95 22.84 -17.33 -0.65
N GLU A 96 22.13 -18.45 -0.79
CA GLU A 96 22.50 -19.71 -0.12
C GLU A 96 23.76 -20.32 -0.76
N MET A 97 23.86 -20.32 -2.09
CA MET A 97 25.05 -20.80 -2.83
C MET A 97 26.31 -20.00 -2.47
N MET A 98 26.17 -18.70 -2.20
CA MET A 98 27.28 -17.85 -1.79
C MET A 98 27.71 -18.08 -0.33
N MET A 99 26.85 -18.65 0.51
CA MET A 99 27.12 -18.89 1.94
C MET A 99 27.76 -20.27 2.17
N ASP A 100 27.43 -21.28 1.35
CA ASP A 100 28.09 -22.60 1.33
C ASP A 100 29.42 -22.57 0.52
N GLY A 101 30.29 -21.61 0.86
CA GLY A 101 31.55 -21.33 0.18
C GLY A 101 32.68 -22.34 0.39
N ASP A 102 32.41 -23.64 0.45
CA ASP A 102 33.46 -24.66 0.32
C ASP A 102 33.30 -25.43 -1.00
N GLY A 103 34.30 -25.29 -1.85
CA GLY A 103 34.26 -25.74 -3.23
C GLY A 103 34.13 -27.25 -3.36
N SER A 104 33.06 -27.71 -4.00
CA SER A 104 33.08 -29.00 -4.71
C SER A 104 32.18 -28.94 -5.94
N GLY A 105 32.76 -29.30 -7.08
CA GLY A 105 32.25 -28.97 -8.40
C GLY A 105 30.99 -29.69 -8.87
N SER A 106 30.29 -29.04 -9.80
CA SER A 106 29.64 -29.55 -11.03
C SER A 106 28.80 -30.85 -10.99
N GLY A 107 28.43 -31.37 -9.83
CA GLY A 107 27.56 -32.55 -9.71
C GLY A 107 26.42 -32.27 -8.74
N GLY A 108 25.22 -32.02 -9.29
CA GLY A 108 23.92 -32.02 -8.60
C GLY A 108 23.93 -31.48 -7.17
N VAL A 109 23.91 -30.15 -7.01
CA VAL A 109 23.63 -29.54 -5.71
C VAL A 109 22.19 -29.92 -5.32
N ASP A 110 22.05 -30.82 -4.36
CA ASP A 110 20.76 -31.24 -3.80
C ASP A 110 20.29 -30.11 -2.87
N PHE A 111 19.75 -29.05 -3.46
CA PHE A 111 19.20 -27.91 -2.73
C PHE A 111 18.08 -28.43 -1.81
N ASP A 112 18.24 -28.28 -0.49
CA ASP A 112 17.13 -28.47 0.47
C ASP A 112 16.13 -27.33 0.32
N THR A 113 15.39 -27.37 -0.79
CA THR A 113 14.42 -26.35 -1.19
C THR A 113 13.27 -26.26 -0.19
N ASP A 114 13.02 -27.34 0.54
CA ASP A 114 12.12 -27.39 1.67
C ASP A 114 12.61 -26.54 2.86
N ARG A 115 13.90 -26.58 3.19
CA ARG A 115 14.51 -25.66 4.18
C ARG A 115 14.40 -24.21 3.72
N ILE A 116 14.81 -23.91 2.50
CA ILE A 116 14.78 -22.55 1.94
C ILE A 116 13.35 -22.00 1.94
N TYR A 117 12.37 -22.81 1.51
CA TYR A 117 10.95 -22.46 1.54
C TYR A 117 10.47 -22.19 2.98
N ARG A 118 10.81 -23.06 3.95
CA ARG A 118 10.42 -22.87 5.36
C ARG A 118 11.02 -21.60 5.95
N GLU A 119 12.29 -21.30 5.68
CA GLU A 119 12.95 -20.09 6.17
C GLU A 119 12.38 -18.82 5.55
N ALA A 120 12.16 -18.82 4.23
CA ALA A 120 11.49 -17.72 3.54
C ALA A 120 10.09 -17.48 4.11
N ARG A 121 9.32 -18.54 4.33
CA ARG A 121 7.98 -18.45 4.94
C ARG A 121 8.05 -17.92 6.38
N PHE A 122 9.02 -18.38 7.18
CA PHE A 122 9.17 -17.93 8.56
C PHE A 122 9.56 -16.45 8.65
N LYS A 123 10.53 -16.00 7.84
CA LYS A 123 10.90 -14.57 7.74
C LYS A 123 9.70 -13.70 7.39
N ASN A 124 8.88 -14.13 6.43
CA ASN A 124 7.67 -13.42 6.05
C ASN A 124 6.62 -13.39 7.18
N ILE A 125 6.37 -14.51 7.87
CA ILE A 125 5.48 -14.52 9.04
C ILE A 125 5.96 -13.54 10.12
N LEU A 126 7.27 -13.52 10.38
CA LEU A 126 7.87 -12.62 11.35
C LEU A 126 7.71 -11.15 10.93
N LEU A 127 7.98 -10.82 9.66
CA LEU A 127 7.77 -9.48 9.10
C LEU A 127 6.30 -9.05 9.16
N THR A 128 5.37 -9.91 8.74
CA THR A 128 3.93 -9.61 8.84
C THR A 128 3.50 -9.40 10.30
N SER A 129 4.00 -10.21 11.24
CA SER A 129 3.72 -10.04 12.67
C SER A 129 4.28 -8.72 13.20
N LEU A 130 5.47 -8.32 12.74
CA LEU A 130 6.11 -7.07 13.10
C LEU A 130 5.35 -5.87 12.51
N GLY A 131 4.90 -5.96 11.26
CA GLY A 131 4.04 -4.95 10.64
C GLY A 131 2.74 -4.77 11.41
N LEU A 132 2.09 -5.86 11.82
CA LEU A 132 0.87 -5.82 12.62
C LEU A 132 1.10 -5.18 14.01
N LEU A 133 2.26 -5.43 14.63
CA LEU A 133 2.68 -4.76 15.86
C LEU A 133 2.89 -3.26 15.64
N PHE A 134 3.59 -2.85 14.59
CA PHE A 134 3.80 -1.43 14.28
C PHE A 134 2.48 -0.71 13.99
N ASN A 135 1.59 -1.32 13.21
CA ASN A 135 0.24 -0.79 13.02
C ASN A 135 -0.50 -0.65 14.36
N THR A 136 -0.39 -1.64 15.25
CA THR A 136 -1.00 -1.59 16.59
C THR A 136 -0.40 -0.48 17.46
N PHE A 137 0.91 -0.23 17.38
CA PHE A 137 1.56 0.87 18.09
C PHE A 137 1.27 2.26 17.51
N SER A 138 0.90 2.36 16.23
CA SER A 138 0.48 3.63 15.62
C SER A 138 -0.84 4.15 16.20
N ILE A 139 -1.71 3.24 16.67
CA ILE A 139 -3.10 3.55 17.04
C ILE A 139 -3.20 4.60 18.15
N PRO A 140 -2.53 4.49 19.31
CA PRO A 140 -2.60 5.51 20.36
C PRO A 140 -2.25 6.91 19.85
N PHE A 141 -1.23 7.00 19.00
CA PHE A 141 -0.79 8.27 18.42
C PHE A 141 -1.83 8.83 17.45
N ARG A 142 -2.42 7.97 16.61
CA ARG A 142 -3.54 8.33 15.72
C ARG A 142 -4.74 8.86 16.51
N THR A 143 -5.14 8.16 17.57
CA THR A 143 -6.27 8.55 18.43
C THR A 143 -6.02 9.92 19.07
N ILE A 144 -4.82 10.13 19.62
CA ILE A 144 -4.43 11.42 20.21
C ILE A 144 -4.41 12.52 19.15
N ALA A 145 -3.84 12.26 17.98
CA ALA A 145 -3.77 13.22 16.88
C ALA A 145 -5.17 13.66 16.43
N VAL A 146 -6.08 12.72 16.18
CA VAL A 146 -7.46 13.01 15.77
C VAL A 146 -8.18 13.86 16.80
N VAL A 147 -8.10 13.53 18.10
CA VAL A 147 -8.76 14.33 19.14
C VAL A 147 -8.20 15.75 19.25
N ILE A 148 -6.88 15.91 19.13
CA ILE A 148 -6.24 17.23 19.15
C ILE A 148 -6.63 18.05 17.90
N GLN A 149 -6.57 17.44 16.72
CA GLN A 149 -6.87 18.08 15.45
C GLN A 149 -8.33 18.51 15.35
N SER A 150 -9.25 17.69 15.85
CA SER A 150 -10.68 18.03 15.89
C SER A 150 -10.97 19.13 16.90
N ASN A 151 -10.21 19.28 17.99
CA ASN A 151 -10.56 20.20 19.05
C ASN A 151 -10.65 21.67 18.58
N PRO A 152 -11.66 22.44 19.02
CA PRO A 152 -11.74 23.86 18.68
C PRO A 152 -10.58 24.68 19.25
N THR A 153 -9.99 24.23 20.36
CA THR A 153 -8.86 24.88 21.04
C THR A 153 -7.57 24.10 20.87
N ILE A 154 -6.44 24.78 20.99
CA ILE A 154 -5.11 24.13 20.93
C ILE A 154 -4.88 23.44 22.28
N ILE A 155 -4.87 22.10 22.27
CA ILE A 155 -4.66 21.26 23.46
C ILE A 155 -3.32 20.54 23.36
N LYS A 156 -2.58 20.50 24.47
CA LYS A 156 -1.31 19.77 24.56
C LYS A 156 -1.55 18.24 24.50
N PRO A 157 -0.70 17.48 23.80
CA PRO A 157 -0.85 16.03 23.69
C PRO A 157 -0.92 15.29 25.02
N MET A 158 -0.09 15.68 25.99
CA MET A 158 -0.09 15.06 27.32
C MET A 158 -1.39 15.28 28.10
N THR A 159 -2.10 16.38 27.86
CA THR A 159 -3.41 16.62 28.48
C THR A 159 -4.45 15.66 27.94
N VAL A 160 -4.47 15.43 26.63
CA VAL A 160 -5.38 14.49 25.96
C VAL A 160 -5.06 13.05 26.39
N LEU A 161 -3.78 12.67 26.43
CA LEU A 161 -3.37 11.35 26.91
C LEU A 161 -3.84 11.10 28.35
N LYS A 162 -3.67 12.07 29.24
CA LYS A 162 -4.14 11.98 30.64
C LYS A 162 -5.67 11.90 30.74
N SER A 163 -6.41 12.63 29.91
CA SER A 163 -7.88 12.57 29.92
C SER A 163 -8.41 11.24 29.40
N MET A 164 -7.74 10.64 28.41
CA MET A 164 -8.14 9.34 27.85
C MET A 164 -7.85 8.16 28.78
N THR A 165 -6.77 8.25 29.56
CA THR A 165 -6.34 7.19 30.48
C THR A 165 -7.06 7.25 31.83
N LYS A 166 -7.56 8.42 32.25
CA LYS A 166 -8.36 8.57 33.48
C LYS A 166 -9.75 7.94 33.33
N GLY A 167 -10.09 7.02 34.22
CA GLY A 167 -11.44 6.51 34.47
C GLY A 167 -11.86 5.22 33.73
N HIS A 168 -11.21 4.85 32.63
CA HIS A 168 -11.65 3.70 31.80
C HIS A 168 -10.54 2.67 31.52
N GLY A 169 -9.31 2.95 31.95
CA GLY A 169 -8.11 2.16 31.66
C GLY A 169 -7.42 2.58 30.36
N PHE A 170 -6.09 2.43 30.33
CA PHE A 170 -5.22 2.85 29.22
C PHE A 170 -5.70 2.35 27.86
N PHE A 171 -5.99 1.05 27.77
CA PHE A 171 -6.39 0.40 26.52
C PHE A 171 -7.76 0.88 26.00
N LYS A 172 -8.75 1.00 26.88
CA LYS A 172 -10.13 1.34 26.46
C LYS A 172 -10.24 2.76 25.90
N GLY A 173 -9.40 3.68 26.38
CA GLY A 173 -9.33 5.06 25.88
C GLY A 173 -8.55 5.17 24.56
N LEU A 174 -7.30 4.69 24.54
CA LEU A 174 -6.37 4.91 23.42
C LEU A 174 -6.63 4.00 22.22
N PHE A 175 -7.10 2.77 22.47
CA PHE A 175 -7.44 1.78 21.44
C PHE A 175 -8.94 1.83 21.13
N ARG A 176 -9.57 2.99 21.29
CA ARG A 176 -10.98 3.15 20.94
C ARG A 176 -11.12 3.26 19.43
N GLY A 177 -11.95 2.39 18.85
CA GLY A 177 -12.14 2.30 17.39
C GLY A 177 -11.13 1.42 16.67
N THR A 178 -10.23 0.74 17.38
CA THR A 178 -9.27 -0.21 16.78
C THR A 178 -9.94 -1.36 16.08
N ALA A 179 -11.05 -1.86 16.62
CA ALA A 179 -11.85 -2.87 15.94
C ALA A 179 -12.28 -2.40 14.54
N PHE A 180 -12.56 -1.10 14.33
CA PHE A 180 -12.88 -0.54 13.02
C PHE A 180 -11.64 -0.34 12.14
N LEU A 181 -10.49 0.01 12.73
CA LEU A 181 -9.24 0.12 11.98
C LEU A 181 -8.78 -1.27 11.50
N LEU A 182 -8.85 -2.30 12.35
CA LEU A 182 -8.55 -3.68 11.99
C LEU A 182 -9.56 -4.25 10.99
N SER A 183 -10.86 -3.92 11.14
CA SER A 183 -11.86 -4.33 10.15
C SER A 183 -11.61 -3.69 8.79
N SER A 184 -11.04 -2.47 8.74
CA SER A 184 -10.66 -1.83 7.47
C SER A 184 -9.63 -2.65 6.71
N SER A 185 -8.63 -3.23 7.38
CA SER A 185 -7.62 -4.10 6.74
C SER A 185 -8.24 -5.36 6.14
N VAL A 186 -9.16 -6.00 6.87
CA VAL A 186 -9.90 -7.18 6.36
C VAL A 186 -10.76 -6.79 5.16
N LEU A 187 -11.43 -5.65 5.22
CA LEU A 187 -12.24 -5.15 4.10
C LEU A 187 -11.39 -4.81 2.87
N GLU A 188 -10.21 -4.23 3.08
CA GLU A 188 -9.24 -3.95 2.01
C GLU A 188 -8.78 -5.22 1.33
N LEU A 189 -8.46 -6.28 2.08
CA LEU A 189 -8.11 -7.60 1.54
C LEU A 189 -9.23 -8.22 0.71
N ILE A 190 -10.47 -8.21 1.24
CA ILE A 190 -11.64 -8.74 0.52
C ILE A 190 -11.84 -7.97 -0.80
N ARG A 191 -11.76 -6.64 -0.73
CA ARG A 191 -11.92 -5.75 -1.88
C ARG A 191 -10.84 -5.98 -2.93
N GLU A 192 -9.58 -6.03 -2.53
CA GLU A 192 -8.45 -6.26 -3.42
C GLU A 192 -8.59 -7.59 -4.16
N LYS A 193 -8.87 -8.67 -3.42
CA LYS A 193 -9.09 -9.99 -4.01
C LYS A 193 -10.31 -10.03 -4.92
N SER A 194 -11.37 -9.30 -4.58
CA SER A 194 -12.55 -9.16 -5.44
C SER A 194 -12.23 -8.45 -6.75
N ILE A 195 -11.47 -7.35 -6.70
CA ILE A 195 -11.08 -6.58 -7.89
C ILE A 195 -10.13 -7.40 -8.75
N GLU A 196 -9.13 -8.04 -8.16
CA GLU A 196 -8.19 -8.91 -8.88
C GLU A 196 -8.93 -10.03 -9.61
N THR A 197 -9.90 -10.67 -8.95
CA THR A 197 -10.73 -11.72 -9.55
C THR A 197 -11.59 -11.18 -10.69
N SER A 198 -12.20 -10.00 -10.52
CA SER A 198 -13.01 -9.36 -11.58
C SER A 198 -12.17 -8.98 -12.79
N PHE A 199 -10.96 -8.43 -12.59
CA PHE A 199 -10.09 -8.05 -13.71
C PHE A 199 -9.49 -9.26 -14.41
N LYS A 200 -9.08 -10.31 -13.70
CA LYS A 200 -8.67 -11.58 -14.32
C LYS A 200 -9.76 -12.15 -15.22
N TYR A 201 -11.03 -12.04 -14.80
CA TYR A 201 -12.15 -12.48 -15.63
C TYR A 201 -12.35 -11.60 -16.87
N ILE A 202 -12.20 -10.28 -16.74
CA ILE A 202 -12.28 -9.34 -17.87
C ILE A 202 -11.12 -9.57 -18.87
N ASP A 203 -9.90 -9.76 -18.39
CA ASP A 203 -8.71 -10.01 -19.23
C ASP A 203 -8.89 -11.30 -20.04
N ASN A 204 -9.38 -12.37 -19.40
CA ASN A 204 -9.68 -13.64 -20.06
C ASN A 204 -10.81 -13.55 -21.10
N LEU A 205 -11.73 -12.59 -20.96
CA LEU A 205 -12.81 -12.33 -21.93
C LEU A 205 -12.33 -11.48 -23.12
N ILE A 206 -11.38 -10.57 -22.89
CA ILE A 206 -10.84 -9.67 -23.92
C ILE A 206 -9.74 -10.38 -24.75
N ILE A 207 -8.97 -11.27 -24.13
CA ILE A 207 -7.94 -12.09 -24.78
C ILE A 207 -8.40 -13.55 -24.72
N PRO A 208 -9.25 -14.02 -25.65
CA PRO A 208 -9.49 -15.45 -25.73
C PRO A 208 -8.19 -16.11 -26.16
N SER A 209 -7.83 -17.17 -25.44
CA SER A 209 -6.70 -18.05 -25.74
C SER A 209 -6.86 -18.66 -27.15
N SER A 210 -6.40 -17.94 -28.17
CA SER A 210 -6.13 -18.47 -29.50
C SER A 210 -4.76 -17.99 -29.95
N SER A 211 -3.80 -18.92 -29.88
CA SER A 211 -2.70 -19.13 -30.82
C SER A 211 -2.09 -17.90 -31.52
N SER A 212 -0.80 -17.68 -31.24
CA SER A 212 0.27 -17.28 -32.17
C SER A 212 -0.01 -16.19 -33.22
N SER A 213 0.90 -15.22 -33.28
CA SER A 213 1.11 -14.24 -34.35
C SER A 213 0.00 -13.20 -34.57
N ASP A 214 0.11 -12.04 -33.94
CA ASP A 214 0.70 -10.90 -34.65
C ASP A 214 1.02 -9.73 -33.71
N SER A 215 2.28 -9.32 -33.77
CA SER A 215 2.82 -8.13 -33.14
C SER A 215 2.45 -6.89 -33.97
N GLY A 216 1.59 -6.03 -33.42
CA GLY A 216 1.46 -4.65 -33.92
C GLY A 216 0.05 -4.06 -33.84
N SER A 217 -0.42 -3.68 -32.65
CA SER A 217 -1.40 -2.58 -32.41
C SER A 217 -2.00 -2.55 -30.99
N GLY A 218 -1.58 -3.42 -30.07
CA GLY A 218 -2.24 -3.58 -28.75
C GLY A 218 -1.92 -2.58 -27.63
N SER A 219 -1.01 -1.61 -27.82
CA SER A 219 -0.55 -0.75 -26.69
C SER A 219 -1.64 0.16 -26.11
N GLY A 220 -2.59 0.64 -26.93
CA GLY A 220 -3.65 1.54 -26.48
C GLY A 220 -4.77 0.87 -25.67
N GLY A 221 -5.03 -0.42 -25.92
CA GLY A 221 -6.05 -1.19 -25.19
C GLY A 221 -5.61 -1.51 -23.76
N SER A 222 -4.36 -1.93 -23.59
CA SER A 222 -3.77 -2.21 -22.28
C SER A 222 -3.68 -0.96 -21.40
N LYS A 223 -3.22 0.18 -21.94
CA LYS A 223 -3.16 1.45 -21.18
C LYS A 223 -4.54 1.91 -20.68
N LYS A 224 -5.59 1.85 -21.52
CA LYS A 224 -6.96 2.23 -21.09
C LYS A 224 -7.48 1.33 -19.98
N LEU A 225 -7.20 0.02 -20.07
CA LEU A 225 -7.64 -0.94 -19.06
C LEU A 225 -6.89 -0.75 -17.74
N GLN A 226 -5.59 -0.44 -17.77
CA GLN A 226 -4.80 -0.09 -16.58
C GLN A 226 -5.33 1.18 -15.90
N ILE A 227 -5.61 2.25 -16.67
CA ILE A 227 -6.19 3.48 -16.12
C ILE A 227 -7.54 3.17 -15.46
N LEU A 228 -8.39 2.36 -16.10
CA LEU A 228 -9.68 1.95 -15.54
C LEU A 228 -9.50 1.13 -14.26
N LYS A 229 -8.55 0.19 -14.23
CA LYS A 229 -8.20 -0.61 -13.04
C LYS A 229 -7.76 0.29 -11.89
N SER A 230 -6.86 1.24 -12.15
CA SER A 230 -6.39 2.20 -11.14
C SER A 230 -7.52 3.08 -10.62
N PHE A 231 -8.39 3.59 -11.51
CA PHE A 231 -9.57 4.37 -11.12
C PHE A 231 -10.54 3.56 -10.25
N ILE A 232 -10.91 2.34 -10.67
CA ILE A 232 -11.80 1.45 -9.91
C ILE A 232 -11.17 1.10 -8.56
N ASN A 233 -9.86 0.84 -8.51
CA ASN A 233 -9.12 0.55 -7.29
C ASN A 233 -9.21 1.73 -6.30
N ILE A 234 -8.94 2.95 -6.75
CA ILE A 234 -9.04 4.17 -5.92
C ILE A 234 -10.47 4.41 -5.46
N PHE A 235 -11.44 4.31 -6.37
CA PHE A 235 -12.85 4.61 -6.10
C PHE A 235 -13.48 3.61 -5.12
N THR A 236 -13.28 2.31 -5.34
CA THR A 236 -13.75 1.28 -4.41
C THR A 236 -13.09 1.40 -3.04
N LYS A 237 -11.77 1.65 -2.97
CA LYS A 237 -11.07 1.87 -1.70
C LYS A 237 -11.67 3.06 -0.94
N ALA A 238 -12.01 4.13 -1.66
CA ALA A 238 -12.66 5.31 -1.10
C ALA A 238 -14.05 5.01 -0.52
N ILE A 239 -14.94 4.38 -1.30
CA ILE A 239 -16.32 4.09 -0.88
C ILE A 239 -16.36 3.13 0.31
N LEU A 240 -15.50 2.13 0.31
CA LEU A 240 -15.50 1.09 1.34
C LEU A 240 -14.94 1.62 2.67
N ASN A 241 -13.84 2.37 2.61
CA ASN A 241 -13.17 2.86 3.81
C ASN A 241 -13.82 4.10 4.41
N PHE A 242 -14.52 4.91 3.61
CA PHE A 242 -15.06 6.17 4.12
C PHE A 242 -16.05 5.96 5.29
N PRO A 243 -17.07 5.10 5.19
CA PRO A 243 -17.99 4.80 6.29
C PRO A 243 -17.29 4.34 7.57
N ILE A 244 -16.33 3.42 7.42
CA ILE A 244 -15.57 2.84 8.54
C ILE A 244 -14.76 3.95 9.24
N ARG A 245 -14.07 4.78 8.46
CA ARG A 245 -13.31 5.91 9.00
C ARG A 245 -14.21 6.96 9.64
N MET A 246 -15.39 7.21 9.08
CA MET A 246 -16.35 8.14 9.65
C MET A 246 -16.84 7.66 11.02
N ILE A 247 -17.29 6.40 11.11
CA ILE A 247 -17.71 5.78 12.38
C ILE A 247 -16.56 5.75 13.38
N GLY A 248 -15.38 5.34 12.96
CA GLY A 248 -14.18 5.28 13.80
C GLY A 248 -13.81 6.64 14.38
N ASN A 249 -13.79 7.69 13.54
CA ASN A 249 -13.48 9.05 14.00
C ASN A 249 -14.55 9.60 14.95
N ILE A 250 -15.84 9.39 14.66
CA ILE A 250 -16.90 9.81 15.58
C ILE A 250 -16.78 9.07 16.91
N LEU A 251 -16.47 7.77 16.89
CA LEU A 251 -16.30 6.98 18.10
C LEU A 251 -15.11 7.46 18.94
N ILE A 252 -13.99 7.82 18.30
CA ILE A 252 -12.82 8.41 18.96
C ILE A 252 -13.19 9.74 19.65
N LEU A 253 -13.99 10.57 18.98
CA LEU A 253 -14.39 11.89 19.48
C LEU A 253 -15.55 11.82 20.50
N SER A 254 -16.31 10.74 20.52
CA SER A 254 -17.49 10.59 21.38
C SER A 254 -17.12 10.52 22.87
N PRO A 255 -18.01 10.93 23.79
CA PRO A 255 -17.77 10.80 25.23
C PRO A 255 -17.45 9.35 25.64
N PRO A 256 -16.62 9.15 26.68
CA PRO A 256 -16.27 7.82 27.15
C PRO A 256 -17.54 7.12 27.67
N GLY A 257 -17.86 5.95 27.11
CA GLY A 257 -19.11 5.22 27.34
C GLY A 257 -20.00 5.05 26.10
N TYR A 258 -19.80 5.88 25.06
CA TYR A 258 -20.47 5.68 23.78
C TYR A 258 -19.86 4.48 23.04
N GLY A 259 -20.59 3.37 23.00
CA GLY A 259 -20.27 2.24 22.14
C GLY A 259 -20.54 2.55 20.68
N VAL A 260 -19.99 1.73 19.78
CA VAL A 260 -20.23 1.78 18.33
C VAL A 260 -21.72 1.84 18.01
N PHE A 261 -22.51 0.98 18.66
CA PHE A 261 -23.95 0.90 18.40
C PHE A 261 -24.67 2.22 18.70
N ARG A 262 -24.30 2.92 19.79
CA ARG A 262 -24.87 4.25 20.09
C ARG A 262 -24.42 5.29 19.09
N VAL A 263 -23.16 5.28 18.65
CA VAL A 263 -22.69 6.20 17.60
C VAL A 263 -23.49 6.01 16.31
N ILE A 264 -23.68 4.76 15.88
CA ILE A 264 -24.47 4.46 14.67
C ILE A 264 -25.93 4.89 14.86
N LYS A 265 -26.56 4.50 15.96
CA LYS A 265 -27.98 4.78 16.20
C LYS A 265 -28.25 6.27 16.41
N ASP A 266 -27.50 6.91 17.30
CA ASP A 266 -27.84 8.24 17.81
C ASP A 266 -27.28 9.34 16.91
N VAL A 267 -26.09 9.15 16.32
CA VAL A 267 -25.44 10.18 15.49
C VAL A 267 -25.69 9.93 14.00
N ILE A 268 -25.48 8.70 13.52
CA ILE A 268 -25.55 8.41 12.08
C ILE A 268 -26.99 8.24 11.61
N LEU A 269 -27.79 7.42 12.31
CA LEU A 269 -29.18 7.17 11.93
C LEU A 269 -30.16 8.24 12.43
N ARG A 270 -29.65 9.35 12.97
CA ARG A 270 -30.47 10.46 13.47
C ARG A 270 -31.29 11.09 12.33
N TYR A 271 -32.55 11.38 12.64
CA TYR A 271 -33.48 12.04 11.74
C TYR A 271 -33.41 13.56 11.84
N ASP A 272 -33.64 14.22 10.71
CA ASP A 272 -33.85 15.67 10.65
C ASP A 272 -35.28 16.04 11.12
N GLN A 273 -35.48 17.24 11.65
CA GLN A 273 -36.75 17.72 12.21
C GLN A 273 -37.86 17.65 11.16
N ALA A 274 -37.54 18.03 9.92
CA ALA A 274 -38.45 17.97 8.78
C ALA A 274 -38.88 16.52 8.44
N THR A 275 -38.02 15.53 8.66
CA THR A 275 -38.37 14.11 8.45
C THR A 275 -39.05 13.52 9.68
N THR A 276 -38.79 14.06 10.87
CA THR A 276 -39.37 13.56 12.13
C THR A 276 -40.89 13.64 12.11
N GLY A 277 -41.48 14.71 11.55
CA GLY A 277 -42.93 14.82 11.36
C GLY A 277 -43.51 13.73 10.45
N ASN A 278 -42.87 13.47 9.31
CA ASN A 278 -43.29 12.42 8.38
C ASN A 278 -43.08 11.01 8.96
N ILE A 279 -42.12 10.85 9.86
CA ILE A 279 -41.84 9.58 10.54
C ILE A 279 -42.84 9.30 11.65
N ILE A 280 -43.26 10.32 12.41
CA ILE A 280 -44.36 10.16 13.37
C ILE A 280 -45.60 9.64 12.64
N MET A 281 -45.89 10.15 11.43
CA MET A 281 -46.94 9.59 10.58
C MET A 281 -46.63 8.17 10.05
N SER A 282 -45.40 7.86 9.64
CA SER A 282 -45.07 6.52 9.13
C SER A 282 -45.12 5.44 10.21
N VAL A 283 -44.65 5.77 11.42
CA VAL A 283 -44.65 4.89 12.60
C VAL A 283 -46.08 4.71 13.13
N SER A 284 -46.89 5.78 13.12
CA SER A 284 -48.35 5.70 13.35
C SER A 284 -49.03 4.70 12.43
N ASN A 285 -48.54 4.54 11.19
CA ASN A 285 -49.08 3.59 10.21
C ASN A 285 -48.39 2.22 10.25
N GLY A 286 -47.66 1.89 11.33
CA GLY A 286 -46.99 0.58 11.49
C GLY A 286 -45.81 0.34 10.55
N ARG A 287 -45.31 1.37 9.84
CA ARG A 287 -44.12 1.25 8.98
C ARG A 287 -42.87 1.65 9.76
N ALA A 288 -41.84 0.80 9.68
CA ALA A 288 -40.52 1.13 10.20
C ALA A 288 -39.99 2.41 9.54
N PRO A 289 -39.37 3.33 10.30
CA PRO A 289 -38.90 4.58 9.75
C PRO A 289 -37.75 4.33 8.75
N PRO A 290 -37.68 5.09 7.64
CA PRO A 290 -36.67 4.88 6.60
C PRO A 290 -35.26 5.09 7.16
N ILE A 291 -34.32 4.17 6.90
CA ILE A 291 -32.96 4.25 7.45
C ILE A 291 -32.20 5.42 6.79
N GLN A 292 -31.74 6.40 7.56
CA GLN A 292 -31.00 7.55 7.03
C GLN A 292 -29.49 7.31 7.01
N TRP A 293 -29.00 6.74 5.90
CA TRP A 293 -27.56 6.58 5.65
C TRP A 293 -26.87 7.86 5.20
N LYS A 294 -27.61 8.94 4.92
CA LYS A 294 -27.05 10.21 4.40
C LYS A 294 -25.97 10.79 5.33
N ASN A 295 -26.16 10.67 6.65
CA ASN A 295 -25.19 11.20 7.63
C ASN A 295 -23.89 10.38 7.66
N LEU A 296 -23.94 9.09 7.29
CA LEU A 296 -22.73 8.27 7.16
C LEU A 296 -21.82 8.80 6.04
N PHE A 297 -22.42 9.39 5.00
CA PHE A 297 -21.75 9.99 3.85
C PHE A 297 -21.67 11.51 3.90
N TYR A 298 -21.88 12.10 5.09
CA TYR A 298 -22.04 13.54 5.33
C TYR A 298 -21.04 14.43 4.58
N SER A 299 -19.76 14.05 4.59
CA SER A 299 -18.68 14.81 3.99
C SER A 299 -17.95 14.06 2.87
N LEU A 300 -18.54 13.00 2.30
CA LEU A 300 -17.85 12.09 1.38
C LEU A 300 -17.12 12.85 0.27
N GLY A 301 -17.83 13.70 -0.48
CA GLY A 301 -17.24 14.44 -1.61
C GLY A 301 -16.05 15.30 -1.21
N TYR A 302 -16.18 16.08 -0.14
CA TYR A 302 -15.09 16.92 0.37
C TYR A 302 -13.94 16.11 0.96
N SER A 303 -14.25 15.00 1.61
CA SER A 303 -13.26 14.12 2.22
C SER A 303 -12.42 13.43 1.14
N LEU A 304 -13.02 13.04 0.01
CA LEU A 304 -12.30 12.53 -1.14
C LEU A 304 -11.36 13.58 -1.74
N ALA A 305 -11.82 14.81 -1.92
CA ALA A 305 -10.98 15.91 -2.41
C ALA A 305 -9.78 16.15 -1.48
N ILE A 306 -10.00 16.12 -0.15
CA ILE A 306 -8.93 16.25 0.85
C ILE A 306 -7.96 15.07 0.76
N VAL A 307 -8.45 13.83 0.72
CA VAL A 307 -7.60 12.63 0.62
C VAL A 307 -6.78 12.62 -0.67
N TYR A 308 -7.39 13.04 -1.78
CA TYR A 308 -6.70 13.16 -3.06
C TYR A 308 -5.60 14.24 -3.02
N SER A 309 -5.89 15.39 -2.41
CA SER A 309 -4.89 16.45 -2.20
C SER A 309 -3.68 15.97 -1.38
N LYS A 310 -3.92 15.18 -0.32
CA LYS A 310 -2.85 14.54 0.46
C LYS A 310 -2.01 13.60 -0.40
N LYS A 311 -2.65 12.78 -1.24
CA LYS A 311 -1.94 11.86 -2.15
C LYS A 311 -1.09 12.63 -3.16
N LEU A 312 -1.58 13.74 -3.70
CA LEU A 312 -0.80 14.60 -4.60
C LEU A 312 0.45 15.17 -3.92
N ILE A 313 0.34 15.63 -2.67
CA ILE A 313 1.49 16.12 -1.90
C ILE A 313 2.54 15.02 -1.72
N ILE A 314 2.12 13.82 -1.33
CA ILE A 314 3.03 12.69 -1.13
C ILE A 314 3.70 12.30 -2.45
N LYS A 315 2.96 12.23 -3.56
CA LYS A 315 3.52 11.97 -4.89
C LYS A 315 4.51 13.06 -5.30
N GLY A 316 4.17 14.34 -5.11
CA GLY A 316 5.06 15.46 -5.41
C GLY A 316 6.38 15.38 -4.65
N LEU A 317 6.35 14.97 -3.38
CA LEU A 317 7.56 14.74 -2.60
C LEU A 317 8.42 13.58 -3.15
N LYS A 318 7.80 12.50 -3.64
CA LYS A 318 8.54 11.40 -4.28
C LYS A 318 9.24 11.87 -5.56
N VAL A 319 8.57 12.68 -6.38
CA VAL A 319 9.17 13.27 -7.59
C VAL A 319 10.36 14.16 -7.23
N ILE A 320 10.25 14.96 -6.17
CA ILE A 320 11.37 15.78 -5.67
C ILE A 320 12.54 14.90 -5.20
N ASP A 321 12.27 13.79 -4.49
CA ASP A 321 13.28 12.83 -4.04
C ASP A 321 14.09 12.27 -5.22
N ILE A 322 13.38 11.81 -6.27
CA ILE A 322 13.99 11.31 -7.51
C ILE A 322 14.81 12.41 -8.21
N HIS A 323 14.26 13.62 -8.36
CA HIS A 323 14.95 14.72 -9.01
C HIS A 323 16.23 15.13 -8.26
N VAL A 324 16.20 15.16 -6.92
CA VAL A 324 17.36 15.48 -6.09
C VAL A 324 18.40 14.37 -6.17
N TYR A 325 17.98 13.10 -6.23
CA TYR A 325 18.86 11.96 -6.42
C TYR A 325 19.60 12.03 -7.78
N GLU A 326 18.86 12.22 -8.87
CA GLU A 326 19.45 12.38 -10.21
C GLU A 326 20.40 13.58 -10.29
N GLY A 327 20.01 14.72 -9.71
CA GLY A 327 20.87 15.91 -9.64
C GLY A 327 22.17 15.64 -8.88
N SER A 328 22.13 14.80 -7.84
CA SER A 328 23.33 14.42 -7.09
C SER A 328 24.30 13.52 -7.88
N ILE A 329 23.77 12.72 -8.81
CA ILE A 329 24.59 11.89 -9.72
C ILE A 329 25.19 12.75 -10.84
N LYS A 330 24.40 13.67 -11.42
CA LYS A 330 24.83 14.53 -12.52
C LYS A 330 25.90 15.54 -12.08
N ASP A 331 25.73 16.16 -10.91
CA ASP A 331 26.65 17.17 -10.37
C ASP A 331 27.16 16.78 -8.96
N PRO A 332 28.15 15.87 -8.85
CA PRO A 332 28.65 15.39 -7.55
C PRO A 332 29.25 16.50 -6.66
N ASN A 333 29.73 17.58 -7.27
CA ASN A 333 30.36 18.71 -6.57
C ASN A 333 29.35 19.73 -6.02
N SER A 334 28.07 19.64 -6.39
CA SER A 334 27.03 20.53 -5.86
C SER A 334 26.72 20.19 -4.41
N LYS A 335 27.12 21.07 -3.48
CA LYS A 335 26.80 20.95 -2.05
C LYS A 335 25.29 20.83 -1.82
N LEU A 336 24.48 21.57 -2.60
CA LEU A 336 23.03 21.60 -2.44
C LEU A 336 22.41 20.22 -2.73
N TYR A 337 22.73 19.61 -3.87
CA TYR A 337 22.19 18.27 -4.20
C TYR A 337 22.68 17.21 -3.23
N ARG A 338 23.95 17.27 -2.79
CA ARG A 338 24.50 16.31 -1.84
C ARG A 338 23.80 16.35 -0.47
N TYR A 339 23.61 17.56 0.09
CA TYR A 339 22.92 17.70 1.39
C TYR A 339 21.43 17.41 1.29
N SER A 340 20.79 17.81 0.19
CA SER A 340 19.36 17.57 -0.02
C SER A 340 19.08 16.07 -0.19
N ASN A 341 19.89 15.36 -0.99
CA ASN A 341 19.80 13.91 -1.15
C ASN A 341 20.04 13.21 0.20
N TYR A 342 21.07 13.64 0.95
CA TYR A 342 21.31 13.10 2.29
C TYR A 342 20.09 13.26 3.20
N LEU A 343 19.45 14.43 3.25
CA LEU A 343 18.27 14.66 4.08
C LEU A 343 17.05 13.84 3.62
N LEU A 344 16.71 13.86 2.33
CA LEU A 344 15.54 13.15 1.79
C LEU A 344 15.70 11.62 1.87
N SER A 345 16.93 11.11 1.77
CA SER A 345 17.23 9.69 1.96
C SER A 345 16.92 9.20 3.39
N LYS A 346 16.91 10.09 4.40
CA LYS A 346 16.59 9.70 5.79
C LYS A 346 15.09 9.58 6.00
N THR A 347 14.65 8.39 6.41
CA THR A 347 13.26 8.06 6.74
C THR A 347 12.62 9.08 7.68
N LEU A 348 13.30 9.44 8.78
CA LEU A 348 12.75 10.38 9.76
C LEU A 348 12.49 11.77 9.17
N PHE A 349 13.40 12.29 8.34
CA PHE A 349 13.23 13.60 7.71
C PHE A 349 12.09 13.56 6.69
N ARG A 350 12.05 12.51 5.85
CA ARG A 350 10.97 12.26 4.89
C ARG A 350 9.59 12.23 5.59
N VAL A 351 9.47 11.43 6.65
CA VAL A 351 8.23 11.30 7.43
C VAL A 351 7.87 12.62 8.10
N ALA A 352 8.84 13.37 8.66
CA ALA A 352 8.59 14.67 9.26
C ALA A 352 8.05 15.67 8.23
N LEU A 353 8.70 15.78 7.07
CA LEU A 353 8.29 16.67 5.99
C LEU A 353 6.89 16.32 5.47
N GLN A 354 6.63 15.05 5.22
CA GLN A 354 5.30 14.56 4.83
C GLN A 354 4.24 14.84 5.91
N THR A 355 4.59 14.72 7.19
CA THR A 355 3.67 15.01 8.30
C THR A 355 3.29 16.48 8.31
N ILE A 356 4.27 17.37 8.24
CA ILE A 356 4.07 18.82 8.27
C ILE A 356 3.19 19.27 7.11
N LEU A 357 3.44 18.77 5.90
CA LEU A 357 2.70 19.18 4.70
C LEU A 357 1.26 18.61 4.66
N VAL A 358 1.03 17.42 5.22
CA VAL A 358 -0.28 16.76 5.20
C VAL A 358 -1.17 17.17 6.39
N ASN A 359 -0.58 17.61 7.52
CA ASN A 359 -1.34 17.90 8.74
C ASN A 359 -2.48 18.93 8.56
N PRO A 360 -2.34 20.02 7.80
CA PRO A 360 -3.47 20.95 7.55
C PRO A 360 -4.69 20.25 6.95
N PHE A 361 -4.48 19.28 6.07
CA PHE A 361 -5.54 18.49 5.45
C PHE A 361 -6.13 17.46 6.42
N ASP A 362 -5.34 16.92 7.36
CA ASP A 362 -5.86 16.10 8.45
C ASP A 362 -6.75 16.92 9.40
N VAL A 363 -6.32 18.13 9.76
CA VAL A 363 -7.10 19.07 10.60
C VAL A 363 -8.43 19.42 9.94
N LEU A 364 -8.44 19.68 8.63
CA LEU A 364 -9.68 19.93 7.88
C LEU A 364 -10.59 18.71 7.87
N HIS A 365 -10.04 17.54 7.56
CA HIS A 365 -10.80 16.30 7.50
C HIS A 365 -11.42 15.92 8.85
N SER A 366 -10.70 16.16 9.95
CA SER A 366 -11.14 15.81 11.30
C SER A 366 -12.26 16.71 11.84
N GLN A 367 -12.54 17.86 11.21
CA GLN A 367 -13.66 18.71 11.59
C GLN A 367 -15.01 18.13 11.17
N TYR A 368 -15.11 17.40 10.06
CA TYR A 368 -16.39 16.85 9.60
C TYR A 368 -17.06 15.88 10.61
N PRO A 369 -16.37 14.82 11.10
CA PRO A 369 -16.95 13.94 12.12
C PRO A 369 -17.24 14.71 13.41
N ARG A 370 -16.43 15.72 13.74
CA ARG A 370 -16.68 16.57 14.90
C ARG A 370 -17.94 17.41 14.76
N ILE A 371 -18.12 18.13 13.66
CA ILE A 371 -19.29 19.00 13.43
C ILE A 371 -20.59 18.17 13.52
N LEU A 372 -20.57 16.96 12.96
CA LEU A 372 -21.70 16.04 13.03
C LEU A 372 -21.99 15.61 14.47
N LEU A 373 -20.94 15.26 15.24
CA LEU A 373 -21.04 14.87 16.64
C LEU A 373 -21.48 16.02 17.54
N ASP A 374 -20.88 17.21 17.40
CA ASP A 374 -21.19 18.41 18.18
C ASP A 374 -22.65 18.83 17.95
N SER A 375 -23.13 18.77 16.71
CA SER A 375 -24.54 19.02 16.40
C SER A 375 -25.47 18.08 17.16
N TRP A 376 -25.08 16.81 17.31
CA TRP A 376 -25.86 15.84 18.06
C TRP A 376 -25.78 16.08 19.57
N LEU A 377 -24.58 16.29 20.12
CA LEU A 377 -24.36 16.56 21.55
C LEU A 377 -25.09 17.82 22.03
N ASN A 378 -25.17 18.85 21.18
CA ASN A 378 -25.86 20.10 21.49
C ASN A 378 -27.38 20.01 21.24
N GLY A 379 -27.91 18.85 20.83
CA GLY A 379 -29.34 18.66 20.52
C GLY A 379 -29.83 19.48 19.33
N SER A 380 -28.93 19.92 18.45
CA SER A 380 -29.29 20.75 17.29
C SER A 380 -29.88 19.88 16.18
N ILE A 381 -31.11 20.19 15.75
CA ILE A 381 -31.78 19.58 14.61
C ILE A 381 -32.19 20.77 13.73
N PRO A 382 -31.53 21.02 12.58
CA PRO A 382 -31.13 20.02 11.58
C PRO A 382 -29.66 19.56 11.63
N VAL A 383 -29.35 18.52 10.84
CA VAL A 383 -27.97 18.11 10.54
C VAL A 383 -27.27 19.27 9.82
N PRO A 384 -26.11 19.76 10.31
CA PRO A 384 -25.43 20.90 9.72
C PRO A 384 -25.07 20.58 8.28
N VAL A 385 -25.13 21.53 7.34
CA VAL A 385 -24.71 21.27 5.96
C VAL A 385 -23.19 21.18 5.89
N ALA A 386 -22.66 20.18 5.17
CA ALA A 386 -21.22 20.03 5.03
C ALA A 386 -20.63 21.24 4.29
N GLN A 387 -19.71 21.93 4.96
CA GLN A 387 -19.00 23.06 4.37
C GLN A 387 -17.91 22.58 3.41
N ASN A 388 -17.63 23.37 2.38
CA ASN A 388 -16.51 23.10 1.51
C ASN A 388 -15.17 23.26 2.28
N PRO A 389 -14.09 22.57 1.88
CA PRO A 389 -12.82 22.61 2.61
C PRO A 389 -12.21 24.00 2.71
N ILE A 390 -12.46 24.87 1.74
CA ILE A 390 -11.90 26.22 1.68
C ILE A 390 -12.60 27.14 2.69
N SER A 391 -13.94 27.13 2.73
CA SER A 391 -14.72 27.87 3.72
C SER A 391 -14.41 27.36 5.12
N LEU A 392 -14.28 26.04 5.29
CA LEU A 392 -13.90 25.44 6.56
C LEU A 392 -12.49 25.89 7.00
N ALA A 393 -11.54 25.98 6.08
CA ALA A 393 -10.21 26.50 6.37
C ALA A 393 -10.25 27.98 6.79
N ILE A 394 -11.05 28.80 6.10
CA ILE A 394 -11.24 30.22 6.46
C ILE A 394 -11.86 30.34 7.86
N ASP A 395 -12.85 29.52 8.20
CA ASP A 395 -13.50 29.52 9.51
C ASP A 395 -12.53 29.08 10.62
N ILE A 396 -11.69 28.07 10.38
CA ILE A 396 -10.64 27.64 11.31
C ILE A 396 -9.62 28.76 11.53
N TYR A 397 -9.20 29.44 10.46
CA TYR A 397 -8.25 30.53 10.54
C TYR A 397 -8.81 31.72 11.33
N ARG A 398 -10.04 32.14 11.02
CA ARG A 398 -10.72 33.25 11.70
C ARG A 398 -11.01 32.95 13.17
N SER A 399 -11.48 31.74 13.47
CA SER A 399 -11.77 31.32 14.86
C SER A 399 -10.53 31.22 15.75
N ASN A 400 -9.33 31.17 15.17
CA ASN A 400 -8.06 31.10 15.89
C ASN A 400 -7.29 32.44 15.83
N ASN A 401 -7.98 33.57 15.96
CA ASN A 401 -7.38 34.90 15.90
C ASN A 401 -6.49 35.13 14.67
N ASN A 402 -6.91 34.63 13.50
CA ASN A 402 -6.15 34.71 12.24
C ASN A 402 -4.75 34.07 12.33
N SER A 403 -4.61 32.98 13.10
CA SER A 403 -3.36 32.24 13.23
C SER A 403 -3.41 30.88 12.57
N ILE A 404 -2.35 30.56 11.81
CA ILE A 404 -2.17 29.26 11.15
C ILE A 404 -1.82 28.12 12.12
N THR A 405 -1.49 28.43 13.39
CA THR A 405 -0.99 27.44 14.35
C THR A 405 -1.94 26.26 14.57
N LYS A 406 -3.26 26.49 14.43
CA LYS A 406 -4.27 25.44 14.55
C LYS A 406 -4.16 24.37 13.45
N PHE A 407 -3.68 24.71 12.25
CA PHE A 407 -3.44 23.73 11.18
C PHE A 407 -2.26 22.81 11.45
N PHE A 408 -1.40 23.13 12.42
CA PHE A 408 -0.28 22.31 12.86
C PHE A 408 -0.54 21.66 14.22
N ASN A 409 -1.76 21.78 14.73
CA ASN A 409 -2.16 21.11 15.95
C ASN A 409 -2.17 19.59 15.73
N GLY A 410 -1.64 18.83 16.68
CA GLY A 410 -1.52 17.37 16.56
C GLY A 410 -0.40 16.87 15.64
N VAL A 411 0.46 17.74 15.10
CA VAL A 411 1.55 17.31 14.19
C VAL A 411 2.54 16.34 14.85
N ILE A 412 2.84 16.52 16.15
CA ILE A 412 3.78 15.66 16.89
C ILE A 412 3.25 14.23 17.04
N PRO A 413 2.04 13.98 17.59
CA PRO A 413 1.51 12.62 17.63
C PRO A 413 1.30 12.07 16.22
N LEU A 414 0.92 12.89 15.23
CA LEU A 414 0.82 12.42 13.85
C LEU A 414 2.18 11.97 13.29
N PHE A 415 3.26 12.65 13.63
CA PHE A 415 4.62 12.26 13.22
C PHE A 415 4.98 10.87 13.76
N PHE A 416 4.77 10.62 15.05
CA PHE A 416 5.01 9.28 15.62
C PHE A 416 4.10 8.22 15.01
N CYS A 417 2.83 8.55 14.77
CA CYS A 417 1.90 7.67 14.05
C CYS A 417 2.48 7.27 12.68
N LYS A 418 2.95 8.24 11.90
CA LYS A 418 3.50 7.99 10.56
C LYS A 418 4.83 7.24 10.59
N ILE A 419 5.67 7.40 11.61
CA ILE A 419 6.88 6.58 11.77
C ILE A 419 6.52 5.10 11.87
N PHE A 420 5.53 4.77 12.71
CA PHE A 420 5.08 3.38 12.86
C PHE A 420 4.37 2.86 11.61
N GLU A 421 3.60 3.70 10.92
CA GLU A 421 3.00 3.33 9.63
C GLU A 421 4.07 3.08 8.55
N ASP A 422 5.12 3.89 8.49
CA ASP A 422 6.24 3.71 7.55
C ASP A 422 7.03 2.43 7.85
N PHE A 423 7.26 2.11 9.13
CA PHE A 423 7.84 0.82 9.51
C PHE A 423 6.92 -0.36 9.20
N CYS A 424 5.60 -0.19 9.31
CA CYS A 424 4.63 -1.21 8.88
C CYS A 424 4.70 -1.43 7.37
N GLU A 425 4.75 -0.37 6.56
CA GLU A 425 4.88 -0.44 5.10
C GLU A 425 6.18 -1.12 4.69
N GLN A 426 7.29 -0.85 5.39
CA GLN A 426 8.55 -1.57 5.20
C GLN A 426 8.50 -3.05 5.61
N CYS A 427 7.51 -3.48 6.39
CA CYS A 427 7.33 -4.89 6.76
C CYS A 427 6.33 -5.61 5.84
N ASP A 428 5.58 -4.88 5.02
CA ASP A 428 4.56 -5.47 4.17
C ASP A 428 5.19 -6.02 2.89
N VAL A 429 5.07 -7.33 2.72
CA VAL A 429 5.72 -8.09 1.65
C VAL A 429 4.90 -8.01 0.35
N SER A 430 3.63 -7.57 0.43
CA SER A 430 2.69 -7.60 -0.70
C SER A 430 2.79 -6.41 -1.65
N ASP A 431 3.36 -5.27 -1.25
CA ASP A 431 3.18 -3.98 -1.96
C ASP A 431 4.29 -3.64 -2.99
N ILE A 432 5.12 -4.61 -3.38
CA ILE A 432 6.23 -4.34 -4.31
C ILE A 432 5.79 -4.35 -5.79
N ASP A 433 4.64 -4.93 -6.13
CA ASP A 433 4.17 -5.03 -7.52
C ASP A 433 3.47 -3.76 -8.05
N ASP A 434 3.21 -2.75 -7.21
CA ASP A 434 2.57 -1.49 -7.64
C ASP A 434 3.57 -0.39 -8.08
N TYR A 435 4.88 -0.71 -8.15
CA TYR A 435 5.93 0.24 -8.59
C TYR A 435 6.30 0.17 -10.09
N GLU A 436 5.60 -0.64 -10.90
CA GLU A 436 5.84 -0.70 -12.36
C GLU A 436 4.85 0.11 -13.21
N ASP A 437 3.93 0.88 -12.60
CA ASP A 437 3.06 1.81 -13.33
C ASP A 437 3.68 3.24 -13.48
N ASP A 438 5.00 3.38 -13.39
CA ASP A 438 5.71 4.64 -13.66
C ASP A 438 5.89 4.95 -15.17
N ASP A 439 5.47 4.05 -16.06
CA ASP A 439 5.43 4.27 -17.53
C ASP A 439 4.12 4.92 -18.03
N ILE A 440 3.25 5.38 -17.13
CA ILE A 440 2.01 6.08 -17.52
C ILE A 440 2.27 7.53 -17.98
N TYR A 441 3.50 8.05 -17.82
CA TYR A 441 3.87 9.42 -18.22
C TYR A 441 5.16 9.58 -19.03
N ALA A 442 5.61 8.52 -19.72
CA ALA A 442 6.61 8.63 -20.79
C ALA A 442 5.96 8.74 -22.18
#